data_AF-A0A7V7XDB5-F1
#
_entry.id   AF-A0A7V7XDB5-F1
#
_cell.length_a   1.000
_cell.length_b   1.000
_cell.length_c   1.000
_cell.angle_alpha   90.00
_cell.angle_beta   90.00
_cell.angle_gamma   90.00
#
_symmetry.space_group_name_H-M   'P 1'
#
loop_
_entity.id
_entity.type
_entity.pdbx_description
1 polymer ?
#
loop_
_entity_poly.entity_id
_entity_poly.type
_entity_poly.pdbx_seq_one_letter_code
_entity_poly.pdbx_strand_id
1 'polypeptide(L)'
;MNRFTVWCFIAFVLLAGCDIAERRLEEPAEKTATPLPFSTATPGGRISVWLIEPTSGGTPVLERTVEGQVVGPAATATSAVATISAATQTAAAPTPQPAFLQNECPAPGGRTPPSLPATFDSFPDVIGVYLSNGGAPSVLENTLRTWSAITEQGGFVQADTDLTGDKTPEIIVNVFNPYTYNPDSVLNSGRMLVYGCDNNGYRLLYATPSNPGLALPVFHRVGDMNADIKAELVFDVQSCATTYCTREGYLLSWNPVVGTFDSLNTGQMLSINGRMGVVDIDSDGILEITLSSYPPGSAASGPTRGTVDVWDWTGSNYVLAIRVPDESRYRIHTLHDADNELLNDNLRAAIDGYEAVRDGENLFPWSVPNEAENLRAFATFRMVTAYARLGNSNRSRQFLDSLISENPEGSPGAVYAAMGRAFFDVFIAGGGSSGGCQAALGVASSRPEALSFLNSYGYANRSYTLNELCPF
;
A
#
# COMPACT_ATOMS: atom_id res chain seq x y z
N MET A 1 -44.93 -77.66 -16.90
CA MET A 1 -44.36 -79.01 -16.81
C MET A 1 -42.95 -78.89 -16.23
N ASN A 2 -42.66 -79.70 -15.19
CA ASN A 2 -41.36 -79.95 -14.48
C ASN A 2 -40.66 -78.73 -13.85
N ARG A 3 -40.67 -78.46 -12.54
CA ARG A 3 -40.31 -79.21 -11.31
C ARG A 3 -38.96 -79.93 -11.39
N PHE A 4 -37.94 -79.37 -10.73
CA PHE A 4 -37.03 -80.13 -9.86
C PHE A 4 -36.48 -79.24 -8.74
N THR A 5 -36.60 -79.77 -7.52
CA THR A 5 -36.17 -79.22 -6.23
C THR A 5 -34.93 -80.00 -5.81
N VAL A 6 -33.88 -79.34 -5.33
CA VAL A 6 -32.86 -79.98 -4.47
C VAL A 6 -32.48 -79.01 -3.36
N TRP A 7 -32.77 -79.44 -2.14
CA TRP A 7 -32.26 -78.93 -0.88
C TRP A 7 -30.88 -79.54 -0.61
N CYS A 8 -29.93 -78.76 -0.08
CA CYS A 8 -28.96 -79.28 0.88
C CYS A 8 -28.40 -78.16 1.77
N PHE A 9 -28.15 -78.53 3.02
CA PHE A 9 -28.01 -77.75 4.25
C PHE A 9 -26.52 -77.62 4.67
N ILE A 10 -26.20 -76.63 5.54
CA ILE A 10 -25.02 -76.53 6.47
C ILE A 10 -23.71 -75.99 5.83
N ALA A 11 -22.91 -75.04 6.35
CA ALA A 11 -22.69 -74.46 7.69
C ALA A 11 -21.99 -73.08 7.64
N PHE A 12 -22.19 -72.28 8.71
CA PHE A 12 -21.27 -71.36 9.42
C PHE A 12 -20.31 -70.43 8.64
N VAL A 13 -20.41 -69.11 8.88
CA VAL A 13 -19.46 -68.31 9.72
C VAL A 13 -20.05 -66.91 9.96
N LEU A 14 -20.07 -66.52 11.23
CA LEU A 14 -20.33 -65.18 11.76
C LEU A 14 -19.26 -64.19 11.30
N LEU A 15 -19.64 -62.95 10.97
CA LEU A 15 -18.87 -61.75 11.31
C LEU A 15 -19.82 -60.53 11.26
N ALA A 16 -20.03 -59.93 12.43
CA ALA A 16 -20.68 -58.64 12.61
C ALA A 16 -19.72 -57.53 12.19
N GLY A 17 -20.14 -56.66 11.28
CA GLY A 17 -19.47 -55.41 10.98
C GLY A 17 -20.11 -54.27 11.76
N CYS A 18 -19.36 -53.70 12.71
CA CYS A 18 -19.61 -52.36 13.24
C CYS A 18 -19.24 -51.35 12.15
N ASP A 19 -20.22 -50.58 11.66
CA ASP A 19 -19.94 -49.35 10.92
C ASP A 19 -19.64 -48.24 11.94
N ILE A 20 -18.35 -47.92 12.10
CA ILE A 20 -17.89 -46.71 12.77
C ILE A 20 -17.79 -45.65 11.68
N ALA A 21 -18.71 -44.68 11.72
CA ALA A 21 -18.67 -43.50 10.88
C ALA A 21 -17.46 -42.64 11.26
N GLU A 22 -16.37 -42.76 10.53
CA GLU A 22 -15.26 -41.79 10.54
C GLU A 22 -15.75 -40.48 9.90
N ARG A 23 -16.09 -39.49 10.74
CA ARG A 23 -16.07 -38.08 10.34
C ARG A 23 -14.62 -37.74 9.99
N ARG A 24 -14.30 -37.71 8.69
CA ARG A 24 -13.16 -36.92 8.22
C ARG A 24 -13.43 -35.47 8.56
N LEU A 25 -12.65 -34.93 9.50
CA LEU A 25 -12.43 -33.51 9.60
C LEU A 25 -11.76 -33.11 8.28
N GLU A 26 -12.45 -32.32 7.47
CA GLU A 26 -11.84 -31.65 6.32
C GLU A 26 -10.72 -30.77 6.86
N GLU A 27 -9.51 -31.04 6.40
CA GLU A 27 -8.34 -30.19 6.60
C GLU A 27 -8.67 -28.79 6.04
N PRO A 28 -8.34 -27.69 6.73
CA PRO A 28 -8.52 -26.35 6.19
C PRO A 28 -7.79 -26.27 4.85
N ALA A 29 -8.50 -25.85 3.80
CA ALA A 29 -7.87 -25.57 2.52
C ALA A 29 -6.68 -24.64 2.75
N GLU A 30 -5.53 -25.01 2.19
CA GLU A 30 -4.31 -24.20 2.23
C GLU A 30 -4.66 -22.81 1.66
N LYS A 31 -4.50 -21.77 2.51
CA LYS A 31 -4.79 -20.38 2.17
C LYS A 31 -3.99 -20.02 0.91
N THR A 32 -4.70 -19.96 -0.20
CA THR A 32 -4.10 -19.72 -1.52
C THR A 32 -3.92 -18.22 -1.64
N ALA A 33 -2.69 -17.76 -1.86
CA ALA A 33 -2.41 -16.35 -2.11
C ALA A 33 -3.36 -15.81 -3.20
N THR A 34 -3.91 -14.60 -2.99
CA THR A 34 -4.83 -13.93 -3.90
C THR A 34 -4.44 -14.14 -5.37
N PRO A 35 -5.24 -14.88 -6.15
CA PRO A 35 -5.01 -14.97 -7.58
C PRO A 35 -5.22 -13.59 -8.20
N LEU A 36 -4.22 -13.12 -8.96
CA LEU A 36 -4.27 -11.85 -9.68
C LEU A 36 -5.61 -11.71 -10.44
N PRO A 37 -6.40 -10.65 -10.21
CA PRO A 37 -7.47 -10.33 -11.13
C PRO A 37 -6.82 -10.00 -12.47
N PHE A 38 -7.08 -10.83 -13.48
CA PHE A 38 -6.72 -10.53 -14.86
C PHE A 38 -7.26 -9.14 -15.22
N SER A 39 -6.38 -8.28 -15.75
CA SER A 39 -6.76 -6.96 -16.22
C SER A 39 -7.74 -7.09 -17.39
N THR A 40 -9.03 -7.07 -17.10
CA THR A 40 -10.06 -6.68 -18.06
C THR A 40 -10.71 -5.41 -17.56
N ALA A 41 -10.05 -4.29 -17.83
CA ALA A 41 -10.66 -2.98 -17.73
C ALA A 41 -11.94 -2.95 -18.56
N THR A 42 -13.10 -2.95 -17.88
CA THR A 42 -14.37 -2.55 -18.49
C THR A 42 -14.61 -1.09 -18.10
N PRO A 43 -14.47 -0.12 -19.02
CA PRO A 43 -14.56 1.29 -18.69
C PRO A 43 -16.03 1.68 -18.46
N GLY A 44 -16.37 2.07 -17.23
CA GLY A 44 -17.75 2.39 -16.90
C GLY A 44 -17.99 2.99 -15.51
N GLY A 45 -17.08 3.79 -14.97
CA GLY A 45 -17.29 4.53 -13.72
C GLY A 45 -17.03 6.01 -13.93
N ARG A 46 -18.07 6.85 -13.90
CA ARG A 46 -17.96 8.31 -14.11
C ARG A 46 -17.28 8.96 -12.91
N ILE A 47 -16.08 9.50 -13.11
CA ILE A 47 -15.42 10.40 -12.17
C ILE A 47 -15.79 11.84 -12.58
N SER A 48 -16.51 12.55 -11.72
CA SER A 48 -16.73 13.99 -11.84
C SER A 48 -15.54 14.73 -11.22
N VAL A 49 -14.72 15.36 -12.07
CA VAL A 49 -13.62 16.26 -11.67
C VAL A 49 -14.13 17.69 -11.67
N TRP A 50 -13.98 18.39 -10.54
CA TRP A 50 -14.16 19.84 -10.45
C TRP A 50 -12.80 20.51 -10.69
N LEU A 51 -12.69 21.32 -11.74
CA LEU A 51 -11.56 22.24 -11.95
C LEU A 51 -11.86 23.57 -11.26
N ILE A 52 -10.90 24.07 -10.47
CA ILE A 52 -10.84 25.48 -10.05
C ILE A 52 -9.56 26.05 -10.65
N GLU A 53 -9.68 27.04 -11.52
CA GLU A 53 -8.56 27.86 -12.01
C GLU A 53 -8.26 28.97 -10.98
N PRO A 54 -6.99 29.22 -10.61
CA PRO A 54 -6.62 30.46 -9.95
C PRO A 54 -6.01 31.47 -10.95
N THR A 55 -6.67 32.61 -11.06
CA THR A 55 -6.19 33.81 -11.74
C THR A 55 -5.05 34.45 -10.94
N SER A 56 -3.94 34.70 -11.62
CA SER A 56 -2.74 35.37 -11.10
C SER A 56 -2.92 36.89 -10.90
N GLY A 57 -2.26 37.46 -9.88
CA GLY A 57 -1.98 38.89 -9.84
C GLY A 57 -1.19 39.32 -8.61
N GLY A 58 0.10 39.62 -8.77
CA GLY A 58 0.88 40.40 -7.79
C GLY A 58 2.34 39.98 -7.62
N THR A 59 3.25 40.57 -8.41
CA THR A 59 4.68 40.66 -8.07
C THR A 59 4.91 41.56 -6.86
N PRO A 60 5.92 41.26 -6.03
CA PRO A 60 7.02 42.23 -5.94
C PRO A 60 8.43 41.59 -5.90
N VAL A 61 9.36 42.39 -6.42
CA VAL A 61 10.82 42.24 -6.45
C VAL A 61 11.41 42.52 -5.07
N LEU A 62 12.39 41.73 -4.62
CA LEU A 62 13.55 42.23 -3.84
C LEU A 62 14.80 41.34 -4.05
N GLU A 63 15.90 42.03 -4.38
CA GLU A 63 17.29 41.55 -4.39
C GLU A 63 17.76 41.21 -2.96
N ARG A 64 18.59 40.16 -2.79
CA ARG A 64 19.95 40.29 -2.22
C ARG A 64 20.74 38.99 -2.04
N THR A 65 22.02 39.10 -2.40
CA THR A 65 23.25 38.51 -1.85
C THR A 65 23.38 37.00 -1.68
N VAL A 66 24.29 36.46 -2.51
CA VAL A 66 24.96 35.17 -2.35
C VAL A 66 25.95 35.26 -1.19
N GLU A 67 25.78 34.42 -0.18
CA GLU A 67 26.86 34.01 0.71
C GLU A 67 26.83 32.49 0.82
N GLY A 68 27.97 31.85 0.54
CA GLY A 68 28.09 30.41 0.39
C GLY A 68 27.87 29.68 1.70
N GLN A 69 26.81 28.88 1.75
CA GLN A 69 26.59 27.91 2.81
C GLN A 69 26.92 26.51 2.28
N VAL A 70 27.90 25.87 2.92
CA VAL A 70 28.27 24.48 2.68
C VAL A 70 27.07 23.60 3.01
N VAL A 71 26.46 23.00 1.98
CA VAL A 71 25.37 22.03 2.13
C VAL A 71 25.98 20.72 2.61
N GLY A 72 25.94 20.50 3.94
CA GLY A 72 26.12 19.17 4.52
C GLY A 72 25.00 18.23 4.07
N PRO A 73 25.22 16.90 4.09
CA PRO A 73 24.27 15.93 3.57
C PRO A 73 22.90 16.10 4.23
N ALA A 74 21.86 16.12 3.39
CA ALA A 74 20.46 16.18 3.80
C ALA A 74 20.19 15.14 4.88
N ALA A 75 19.82 15.61 6.07
CA ALA A 75 19.39 14.78 7.17
C ALA A 75 18.23 13.90 6.68
N THR A 76 18.50 12.61 6.66
CA THR A 76 17.63 11.55 6.18
C THR A 76 16.31 11.59 6.95
N ALA A 77 15.19 11.40 6.23
CA ALA A 77 13.85 11.22 6.78
C ALA A 77 13.76 10.12 7.86
N THR A 78 14.81 9.30 8.02
CA THR A 78 15.00 8.32 9.09
C THR A 78 15.05 8.93 10.51
N SER A 79 15.50 10.18 10.68
CA SER A 79 15.65 10.76 12.04
C SER A 79 14.35 11.27 12.64
N ALA A 80 13.40 11.75 11.83
CA ALA A 80 12.05 12.09 12.29
C ALA A 80 11.20 10.83 12.54
N VAL A 81 11.43 9.76 11.76
CA VAL A 81 10.73 8.47 11.86
C VAL A 81 11.16 7.68 13.11
N ALA A 82 12.42 7.82 13.53
CA ALA A 82 12.91 7.20 14.78
C ALA A 82 12.22 7.74 16.03
N THR A 83 11.78 9.00 16.02
CA THR A 83 11.10 9.61 17.18
C THR A 83 9.65 9.12 17.33
N ILE A 84 9.01 8.67 16.24
CA ILE A 84 7.65 8.12 16.26
C ILE A 84 7.68 6.63 16.63
N SER A 85 8.68 5.87 16.15
CA SER A 85 8.91 4.48 16.57
C SER A 85 9.29 4.35 18.05
N ALA A 86 9.88 5.39 18.65
CA ALA A 86 10.22 5.41 20.07
C ALA A 86 9.01 5.69 20.99
N ALA A 87 7.87 6.15 20.46
CA ALA A 87 6.68 6.46 21.25
C ALA A 87 5.80 5.25 21.59
N THR A 88 6.07 4.08 21.00
CA THR A 88 5.34 2.83 21.32
C THR A 88 5.92 2.07 22.52
N GLN A 89 6.93 2.60 23.21
CA GLN A 89 7.48 1.95 24.42
C GLN A 89 7.76 2.97 25.53
N THR A 90 6.69 3.50 26.12
CA THR A 90 6.76 3.93 27.53
C THR A 90 5.44 3.66 28.25
N ALA A 91 5.02 2.39 28.23
CA ALA A 91 4.29 1.82 29.35
C ALA A 91 5.22 0.78 29.95
N ALA A 92 5.64 0.99 31.21
CA ALA A 92 6.28 -0.09 31.96
C ALA A 92 5.32 -1.29 31.92
N ALA A 93 5.81 -2.45 31.47
CA ALA A 93 5.03 -3.68 31.48
C ALA A 93 4.40 -3.85 32.88
N PRO A 94 3.06 -3.85 32.99
CA PRO A 94 2.42 -4.27 34.22
C PRO A 94 2.94 -5.67 34.56
N THR A 95 3.05 -5.96 35.85
CA THR A 95 3.21 -7.35 36.32
C THR A 95 2.17 -8.23 35.60
N PRO A 96 2.49 -9.49 35.24
CA PRO A 96 1.55 -10.38 34.55
C PRO A 96 0.23 -10.38 35.33
N GLN A 97 -0.75 -9.63 34.84
CA GLN A 97 -2.04 -9.57 35.48
C GLN A 97 -2.74 -10.90 35.18
N PRO A 98 -3.52 -11.43 36.14
CA PRO A 98 -4.30 -12.63 35.89
C PRO A 98 -5.17 -12.42 34.64
N ALA A 99 -5.37 -13.49 33.87
CA ALA A 99 -6.26 -13.53 32.72
C ALA A 99 -7.55 -12.74 33.01
N PHE A 100 -7.99 -11.92 32.05
CA PHE A 100 -9.25 -11.17 32.08
C PHE A 100 -10.34 -12.03 32.76
N LEU A 101 -10.68 -11.69 33.99
CA LEU A 101 -11.73 -12.38 34.73
C LEU A 101 -13.05 -11.75 34.30
N GLN A 102 -14.00 -12.59 33.83
CA GLN A 102 -15.39 -12.18 33.59
C GLN A 102 -15.91 -11.45 34.83
N ASN A 103 -15.97 -10.12 34.79
CA ASN A 103 -16.36 -9.32 35.93
C ASN A 103 -17.34 -8.23 35.50
N GLU A 104 -18.59 -8.41 35.94
CA GLU A 104 -19.69 -7.45 36.04
C GLU A 104 -19.31 -6.02 35.70
N CYS A 105 -19.53 -5.62 34.45
CA CYS A 105 -19.32 -4.23 34.07
C CYS A 105 -20.32 -3.35 34.80
N PRO A 106 -19.93 -2.12 35.18
CA PRO A 106 -20.86 -1.17 35.77
C PRO A 106 -22.09 -1.04 34.89
N ALA A 107 -23.27 -1.36 35.44
CA ALA A 107 -24.52 -1.21 34.71
C ALA A 107 -24.69 0.27 34.30
N PRO A 108 -24.93 0.56 33.02
CA PRO A 108 -25.18 1.93 32.57
C PRO A 108 -26.36 2.54 33.35
N GLY A 109 -26.11 3.67 34.00
CA GLY A 109 -27.07 4.38 34.83
C GLY A 109 -27.11 5.88 34.53
N GLY A 110 -28.10 6.56 35.11
CA GLY A 110 -28.31 8.01 34.97
C GLY A 110 -27.30 8.87 35.73
N ARG A 111 -26.01 8.55 35.64
CA ARG A 111 -24.94 9.34 36.23
C ARG A 111 -24.85 10.69 35.54
N THR A 112 -24.63 11.73 36.34
CA THR A 112 -24.40 13.08 35.83
C THR A 112 -23.17 13.06 34.91
N PRO A 113 -23.26 13.67 33.71
CA PRO A 113 -22.11 13.85 32.85
C PRO A 113 -20.94 14.53 33.57
N PRO A 114 -19.69 14.20 33.21
CA PRO A 114 -18.54 14.96 33.68
C PRO A 114 -18.62 16.41 33.20
N SER A 115 -17.88 17.31 33.84
CA SER A 115 -17.59 18.64 33.30
C SER A 115 -16.47 18.56 32.27
N LEU A 116 -16.43 19.49 31.31
CA LEU A 116 -15.31 19.62 30.38
C LEU A 116 -14.00 19.73 31.19
N PRO A 117 -12.99 18.87 30.93
CA PRO A 117 -11.70 18.96 31.59
C PRO A 117 -11.00 20.31 31.31
N ALA A 118 -9.89 20.59 31.98
CA ALA A 118 -9.09 21.79 31.69
C ALA A 118 -8.18 21.63 30.46
N THR A 119 -7.76 20.39 30.17
CA THR A 119 -6.83 20.07 29.09
C THR A 119 -7.28 18.81 28.35
N PHE A 120 -6.86 18.69 27.09
CA PHE A 120 -7.17 17.52 26.26
C PHE A 120 -6.49 16.24 26.77
N ASP A 121 -5.33 16.38 27.41
CA ASP A 121 -4.58 15.25 27.98
C ASP A 121 -5.32 14.58 29.14
N SER A 122 -6.25 15.27 29.80
CA SER A 122 -7.08 14.70 30.88
C SER A 122 -8.34 13.96 30.38
N PHE A 123 -8.62 13.97 29.08
CA PHE A 123 -9.78 13.27 28.53
C PHE A 123 -9.79 11.76 28.85
N PRO A 124 -8.66 11.03 28.69
CA PRO A 124 -8.62 9.60 28.98
C PRO A 124 -9.07 9.25 30.40
N ASP A 125 -8.60 10.02 31.39
CA ASP A 125 -8.91 9.77 32.80
C ASP A 125 -10.37 10.15 33.14
N VAL A 126 -10.83 11.32 32.68
CA VAL A 126 -12.19 11.80 32.97
C VAL A 126 -13.26 10.89 32.36
N ILE A 127 -13.03 10.42 31.13
CA ILE A 127 -13.92 9.47 30.46
C ILE A 127 -13.88 8.11 31.18
N GLY A 128 -12.69 7.60 31.50
CA GLY A 128 -12.54 6.33 32.22
C GLY A 128 -13.24 6.33 33.57
N VAL A 129 -13.14 7.43 34.33
CA VAL A 129 -13.84 7.61 35.62
C VAL A 129 -15.36 7.68 35.42
N TYR A 130 -15.84 8.38 34.39
CA TYR A 130 -17.28 8.44 34.11
C TYR A 130 -17.85 7.04 33.82
N LEU A 131 -17.19 6.29 32.93
CA LEU A 131 -17.58 4.93 32.55
C LEU A 131 -17.53 3.97 33.76
N SER A 132 -16.44 4.02 34.55
CA SER A 132 -16.27 3.20 35.75
C SER A 132 -17.33 3.46 36.83
N ASN A 133 -17.91 4.66 36.86
CA ASN A 133 -18.99 5.00 37.78
C ASN A 133 -20.39 4.56 37.28
N GLY A 134 -20.46 3.83 36.16
CA GLY A 134 -21.70 3.42 35.51
C GLY A 134 -22.30 4.48 34.59
N GLY A 135 -21.48 5.38 34.05
CA GLY A 135 -21.93 6.35 33.04
C GLY A 135 -22.32 5.67 31.73
N ALA A 136 -23.44 6.08 31.13
CA ALA A 136 -23.93 5.50 29.88
C ALA A 136 -23.16 6.05 28.65
N PRO A 137 -22.70 5.21 27.71
CA PRO A 137 -21.97 5.66 26.51
C PRO A 137 -22.75 6.67 25.64
N SER A 138 -24.07 6.52 25.53
CA SER A 138 -24.92 7.46 24.78
C SER A 138 -25.01 8.85 25.43
N VAL A 139 -24.95 8.91 26.77
CA VAL A 139 -24.89 10.18 27.51
C VAL A 139 -23.50 10.80 27.38
N LEU A 140 -22.45 9.97 27.39
CA LEU A 140 -21.08 10.43 27.11
C LEU A 140 -20.98 11.06 25.72
N GLU A 141 -21.51 10.41 24.68
CA GLU A 141 -21.48 10.94 23.32
C GLU A 141 -22.13 12.32 23.23
N ASN A 142 -23.34 12.47 23.79
CA ASN A 142 -24.02 13.77 23.85
C ASN A 142 -23.19 14.81 24.62
N THR A 143 -22.53 14.41 25.69
CA THR A 143 -21.65 15.29 26.47
C THR A 143 -20.46 15.76 25.63
N LEU A 144 -19.79 14.85 24.94
CA LEU A 144 -18.67 15.16 24.04
C LEU A 144 -19.09 16.05 22.86
N ARG A 145 -20.33 15.92 22.38
CA ARG A 145 -20.91 16.84 21.39
C ARG A 145 -21.08 18.26 21.96
N THR A 146 -21.57 18.39 23.19
CA THR A 146 -21.68 19.71 23.85
C THR A 146 -20.32 20.37 24.12
N TRP A 147 -19.26 19.57 24.19
CA TRP A 147 -17.88 20.04 24.32
C TRP A 147 -17.22 20.38 22.98
N SER A 148 -17.90 20.17 21.85
CA SER A 148 -17.31 20.24 20.50
C SER A 148 -16.15 19.25 20.28
N ALA A 149 -16.07 18.19 21.08
CA ALA A 149 -15.11 17.10 20.91
C ALA A 149 -15.62 16.04 19.92
N ILE A 150 -16.94 15.99 19.70
CA ILE A 150 -17.58 15.30 18.59
C ILE A 150 -18.37 16.35 17.80
N THR A 151 -18.20 16.36 16.48
CA THR A 151 -18.82 17.35 15.60
C THR A 151 -19.51 16.68 14.41
N GLU A 152 -20.04 17.46 13.47
CA GLU A 152 -20.60 16.92 12.22
C GLU A 152 -19.51 16.38 11.29
N GLN A 153 -18.29 16.88 11.42
CA GLN A 153 -17.11 16.48 10.64
C GLN A 153 -16.50 15.16 11.13
N GLY A 154 -16.87 14.69 12.32
CA GLY A 154 -16.38 13.41 12.84
C GLY A 154 -16.42 13.28 14.36
N GLY A 155 -15.86 12.16 14.81
CA GLY A 155 -15.90 11.72 16.20
C GLY A 155 -17.17 10.91 16.51
N PHE A 156 -17.05 10.00 17.47
CA PHE A 156 -18.13 9.10 17.89
C PHE A 156 -17.81 8.41 19.22
N VAL A 157 -18.83 7.79 19.81
CA VAL A 157 -18.68 6.77 20.86
C VAL A 157 -19.35 5.51 20.35
N GLN A 158 -18.64 4.38 20.36
CA GLN A 158 -19.14 3.06 19.97
C GLN A 158 -18.95 2.10 21.15
N ALA A 159 -19.93 1.23 21.40
CA ALA A 159 -19.96 0.35 22.57
C ALA A 159 -20.64 -1.00 22.28
N ASP A 160 -20.50 -1.50 21.06
CA ASP A 160 -21.22 -2.67 20.53
C ASP A 160 -20.31 -3.79 20.01
N THR A 161 -18.98 -3.63 20.07
CA THR A 161 -18.02 -4.61 19.56
C THR A 161 -17.14 -5.14 20.68
N ASP A 162 -17.07 -6.47 20.78
CA ASP A 162 -16.12 -7.21 21.62
C ASP A 162 -14.79 -7.33 20.89
N LEU A 163 -13.81 -6.52 21.28
CA LEU A 163 -12.46 -6.50 20.73
C LEU A 163 -11.55 -7.47 21.47
N THR A 164 -11.83 -7.78 22.74
CA THR A 164 -10.98 -8.62 23.59
C THR A 164 -11.32 -10.10 23.52
N GLY A 165 -12.48 -10.45 22.97
CA GLY A 165 -13.01 -11.81 22.84
C GLY A 165 -13.61 -12.35 24.15
N ASP A 166 -13.91 -11.48 25.12
CA ASP A 166 -14.42 -11.86 26.44
C ASP A 166 -15.96 -11.85 26.54
N LYS A 167 -16.63 -11.56 25.42
CA LYS A 167 -18.08 -11.38 25.24
C LYS A 167 -18.64 -10.08 25.83
N THR A 168 -17.77 -9.17 26.23
CA THR A 168 -18.12 -7.82 26.68
C THR A 168 -17.68 -6.83 25.62
N PRO A 169 -18.58 -5.98 25.11
CA PRO A 169 -18.17 -4.91 24.21
C PRO A 169 -17.23 -3.90 24.87
N GLU A 170 -16.14 -3.56 24.16
CA GLU A 170 -15.30 -2.42 24.47
C GLU A 170 -15.99 -1.10 24.09
N ILE A 171 -15.58 -0.01 24.74
CA ILE A 171 -16.04 1.34 24.43
C ILE A 171 -14.94 2.07 23.66
N ILE A 172 -15.20 2.36 22.39
CA ILE A 172 -14.34 3.15 21.51
C ILE A 172 -14.83 4.60 21.55
N VAL A 173 -13.93 5.53 21.85
CA VAL A 173 -14.20 6.97 21.85
C VAL A 173 -13.23 7.65 20.90
N ASN A 174 -13.74 8.25 19.84
CA ASN A 174 -12.94 9.02 18.88
C ASN A 174 -13.35 10.49 18.96
N VAL A 175 -12.42 11.36 19.34
CA VAL A 175 -12.72 12.76 19.69
C VAL A 175 -11.69 13.75 19.18
N PHE A 176 -12.15 14.88 18.65
CA PHE A 176 -11.33 16.03 18.37
C PHE A 176 -10.83 16.68 19.67
N ASN A 177 -9.71 17.41 19.58
CA ASN A 177 -9.26 18.31 20.62
C ASN A 177 -10.10 19.62 20.58
N PRO A 178 -11.07 19.81 21.49
CA PRO A 178 -12.00 20.93 21.38
C PRO A 178 -11.37 22.30 21.63
N TYR A 179 -10.20 22.36 22.28
CA TYR A 179 -9.50 23.63 22.56
C TYR A 179 -8.78 24.19 21.34
N THR A 180 -8.52 23.34 20.34
CA THR A 180 -7.79 23.72 19.10
C THR A 180 -8.59 23.46 17.83
N TYR A 181 -9.79 22.90 17.99
CA TYR A 181 -10.66 22.55 16.88
C TYR A 181 -11.03 23.81 16.08
N ASN A 182 -10.88 23.71 14.76
CA ASN A 182 -11.27 24.73 13.81
C ASN A 182 -11.89 24.07 12.57
N PRO A 183 -13.19 24.26 12.29
CA PRO A 183 -13.85 23.63 11.16
C PRO A 183 -13.27 24.04 9.79
N ASP A 184 -12.60 25.19 9.71
CA ASP A 184 -11.95 25.69 8.49
C ASP A 184 -10.52 25.18 8.32
N SER A 185 -9.97 24.46 9.31
CA SER A 185 -8.63 23.88 9.24
C SER A 185 -8.61 22.64 8.35
N VAL A 186 -7.56 22.51 7.53
CA VAL A 186 -7.30 21.30 6.72
C VAL A 186 -7.10 20.07 7.60
N LEU A 187 -6.58 20.28 8.82
CA LEU A 187 -6.29 19.21 9.77
C LEU A 187 -6.75 19.64 11.17
N ASN A 188 -7.56 18.79 11.79
CA ASN A 188 -8.00 18.94 13.17
C ASN A 188 -7.48 17.78 14.00
N SER A 189 -6.74 18.11 15.06
CA SER A 189 -6.17 17.09 15.95
C SER A 189 -7.23 16.42 16.81
N GLY A 190 -6.96 15.18 17.17
CA GLY A 190 -7.85 14.39 18.01
C GLY A 190 -7.17 13.11 18.47
N ARG A 191 -7.94 12.25 19.12
CA ARG A 191 -7.47 10.94 19.57
C ARG A 191 -8.59 9.92 19.60
N MET A 192 -8.20 8.68 19.38
CA MET A 192 -8.98 7.50 19.67
C MET A 192 -8.59 6.95 21.04
N LEU A 193 -9.58 6.50 21.80
CA LEU A 193 -9.45 5.85 23.10
C LEU A 193 -10.28 4.55 23.05
N VAL A 194 -9.75 3.47 23.60
CA VAL A 194 -10.46 2.19 23.73
C VAL A 194 -10.47 1.82 25.20
N TYR A 195 -11.66 1.61 25.77
CA TYR A 195 -11.85 1.18 27.15
C TYR A 195 -12.41 -0.21 27.20
N GLY A 196 -11.79 -1.05 28.04
CA GLY A 196 -12.24 -2.40 28.34
C GLY A 196 -12.74 -2.47 29.77
N CYS A 197 -13.70 -3.37 29.97
CA CYS A 197 -14.24 -3.64 31.29
C CYS A 197 -13.23 -4.45 32.12
N ASP A 198 -12.98 -4.02 33.35
CA ASP A 198 -12.10 -4.74 34.28
C ASP A 198 -12.55 -4.49 35.72
N ASN A 199 -12.77 -5.57 36.48
CA ASN A 199 -13.09 -5.54 37.91
C ASN A 199 -14.17 -4.52 38.32
N ASN A 200 -15.34 -4.55 37.66
CA ASN A 200 -16.45 -3.60 37.91
C ASN A 200 -16.04 -2.13 37.69
N GLY A 201 -15.18 -1.89 36.70
CA GLY A 201 -14.78 -0.59 36.21
C GLY A 201 -14.40 -0.66 34.73
N TYR A 202 -13.98 0.47 34.18
CA TYR A 202 -13.42 0.57 32.83
C TYR A 202 -11.98 1.09 32.91
N ARG A 203 -11.07 0.40 32.23
CA ARG A 203 -9.68 0.84 32.08
C ARG A 203 -9.35 1.14 30.63
N LEU A 204 -8.42 2.06 30.41
CA LEU A 204 -7.91 2.37 29.09
C LEU A 204 -7.06 1.19 28.57
N LEU A 205 -7.45 0.62 27.43
CA LEU A 205 -6.71 -0.45 26.74
C LEU A 205 -5.79 0.10 25.65
N TYR A 206 -6.22 1.16 24.97
CA TYR A 206 -5.48 1.77 23.89
C TYR A 206 -5.79 3.26 23.76
N ALA A 207 -4.79 4.04 23.36
CA ALA A 207 -4.99 5.42 22.94
C ALA A 207 -4.03 5.78 21.81
N THR A 208 -4.51 6.48 20.79
CA THR A 208 -3.62 7.05 19.78
C THR A 208 -2.84 8.23 20.39
N PRO A 209 -1.62 8.50 19.88
CA PRO A 209 -0.97 9.76 20.15
C PRO A 209 -1.84 10.92 19.66
N SER A 210 -1.71 12.08 20.30
CA SER A 210 -2.38 13.31 19.89
C SER A 210 -1.37 14.44 19.90
N ASN A 211 -1.27 15.15 18.78
CA ASN A 211 -0.57 16.42 18.68
C ASN A 211 -1.17 17.25 17.53
N PRO A 212 -0.89 18.57 17.45
CA PRO A 212 -1.47 19.43 16.42
C PRO A 212 -1.14 19.05 14.96
N GLY A 213 -0.13 18.21 14.72
CA GLY A 213 0.26 17.75 13.38
C GLY A 213 -0.39 16.42 12.94
N LEU A 214 -1.16 15.77 13.81
CA LEU A 214 -1.88 14.53 13.52
C LEU A 214 -3.38 14.79 13.51
N ALA A 215 -4.06 14.34 12.46
CA ALA A 215 -5.51 14.40 12.35
C ALA A 215 -6.18 13.44 13.34
N LEU A 216 -7.46 13.66 13.60
CA LEU A 216 -8.32 12.63 14.20
C LEU A 216 -8.21 11.30 13.42
N PRO A 217 -8.03 10.16 14.10
CA PRO A 217 -8.07 8.85 13.45
C PRO A 217 -9.35 8.64 12.62
N VAL A 218 -9.19 8.16 11.40
CA VAL A 218 -10.29 7.81 10.49
C VAL A 218 -10.44 6.30 10.48
N PHE A 219 -11.60 5.81 10.91
CA PHE A 219 -11.88 4.38 10.96
C PHE A 219 -12.35 3.86 9.61
N HIS A 220 -11.80 2.72 9.21
CA HIS A 220 -12.22 1.97 8.02
C HIS A 220 -13.03 0.75 8.41
N ARG A 221 -12.70 0.12 9.54
CA ARG A 221 -13.42 -1.01 10.07
C ARG A 221 -13.18 -1.20 11.57
N VAL A 222 -14.21 -1.68 12.25
CA VAL A 222 -14.17 -2.28 13.58
C VAL A 222 -14.88 -3.64 13.45
N GLY A 223 -14.14 -4.74 13.46
CA GLY A 223 -14.68 -6.07 13.20
C GLY A 223 -13.67 -7.02 12.58
N ASP A 224 -14.08 -8.29 12.41
CA ASP A 224 -13.23 -9.37 11.91
C ASP A 224 -12.70 -9.07 10.50
N MET A 225 -11.37 -9.14 10.37
CA MET A 225 -10.62 -8.93 9.13
C MET A 225 -10.09 -10.24 8.53
N ASN A 226 -9.76 -11.23 9.37
CA ASN A 226 -8.95 -12.39 8.99
C ASN A 226 -9.69 -13.74 9.16
N ALA A 227 -10.99 -13.69 9.41
CA ALA A 227 -11.92 -14.79 9.63
C ALA A 227 -11.59 -15.66 10.86
N ASP A 228 -10.97 -15.08 11.89
CA ASP A 228 -10.68 -15.78 13.15
C ASP A 228 -11.74 -15.56 14.25
N ILE A 229 -12.85 -14.87 13.90
CA ILE A 229 -14.00 -14.55 14.77
C ILE A 229 -13.68 -13.47 15.82
N LYS A 230 -12.44 -12.94 15.86
CA LYS A 230 -12.12 -11.78 16.68
C LYS A 230 -12.28 -10.51 15.87
N ALA A 231 -12.53 -9.41 16.57
CA ALA A 231 -12.66 -8.12 15.92
C ALA A 231 -11.32 -7.38 15.91
N GLU A 232 -10.96 -6.86 14.74
CA GLU A 232 -9.82 -5.96 14.57
C GLU A 232 -10.25 -4.49 14.54
N LEU A 233 -9.30 -3.61 14.87
CA LEU A 233 -9.41 -2.17 14.65
C LEU A 233 -8.58 -1.77 13.43
N VAL A 234 -9.25 -1.17 12.43
CA VAL A 234 -8.63 -0.66 11.21
C VAL A 234 -8.87 0.83 11.07
N PHE A 235 -7.81 1.62 11.14
CA PHE A 235 -7.89 3.07 11.01
C PHE A 235 -6.64 3.65 10.35
N ASP A 236 -6.74 4.88 9.85
CA ASP A 236 -5.60 5.68 9.43
C ASP A 236 -5.48 6.98 10.23
N VAL A 237 -4.26 7.48 10.37
CA VAL A 237 -3.97 8.80 10.92
C VAL A 237 -3.29 9.63 9.84
N GLN A 238 -3.88 10.78 9.53
CA GLN A 238 -3.32 11.72 8.55
C GLN A 238 -2.35 12.71 9.21
N SER A 239 -1.24 12.98 8.55
CA SER A 239 -0.37 14.13 8.81
C SER A 239 -0.10 14.87 7.50
N CYS A 240 0.14 16.18 7.56
CA CYS A 240 0.40 16.98 6.36
C CYS A 240 1.69 17.76 6.47
N ALA A 241 2.51 17.67 5.43
CA ALA A 241 3.60 18.59 5.15
C ALA A 241 3.09 19.73 4.26
N THR A 242 3.98 20.65 3.88
CA THR A 242 3.64 21.82 3.05
C THR A 242 3.04 21.44 1.68
N THR A 243 3.45 20.31 1.10
CA THR A 243 3.13 19.96 -0.30
C THR A 243 2.41 18.63 -0.47
N TYR A 244 2.24 17.85 0.60
CA TYR A 244 1.55 16.57 0.56
C TYR A 244 1.06 16.17 1.95
N CYS A 245 0.03 15.33 1.98
CA CYS A 245 -0.42 14.66 3.18
C CYS A 245 -0.08 13.18 3.10
N THR A 246 0.24 12.58 4.24
CA THR A 246 0.43 11.15 4.41
C THR A 246 -0.64 10.61 5.34
N ARG A 247 -1.09 9.39 5.07
CA ARG A 247 -1.97 8.60 5.95
C ARG A 247 -1.23 7.34 6.32
N GLU A 248 -0.98 7.16 7.61
CA GLU A 248 -0.41 5.93 8.13
C GLU A 248 -1.52 5.03 8.65
N GLY A 249 -1.51 3.79 8.19
CA GLY A 249 -2.49 2.77 8.52
C GLY A 249 -2.12 1.90 9.68
N TYR A 250 -3.13 1.55 10.46
CA TYR A 250 -3.04 0.72 11.63
C TYR A 250 -4.09 -0.38 11.55
N LEU A 251 -3.63 -1.62 11.65
CA LEU A 251 -4.46 -2.81 11.80
C LEU A 251 -4.07 -3.48 13.11
N LEU A 252 -4.96 -3.43 14.10
CA LEU A 252 -4.69 -3.90 15.45
C LEU A 252 -5.64 -5.03 15.85
N SER A 253 -5.13 -6.03 16.56
CA SER A 253 -5.92 -7.08 17.20
C SER A 253 -5.52 -7.20 18.68
N TRP A 254 -6.43 -7.69 19.51
CA TRP A 254 -6.18 -7.86 20.94
C TRP A 254 -5.27 -9.06 21.21
N ASN A 255 -4.19 -8.83 21.95
CA ASN A 255 -3.36 -9.90 22.48
C ASN A 255 -3.72 -10.19 23.95
N PRO A 256 -4.44 -11.29 24.23
CA PRO A 256 -4.88 -11.60 25.59
C PRO A 256 -3.74 -12.07 26.51
N VAL A 257 -2.58 -12.43 25.96
CA VAL A 257 -1.42 -12.87 26.76
C VAL A 257 -0.76 -11.69 27.45
N VAL A 258 -0.60 -10.57 26.74
CA VAL A 258 0.01 -9.34 27.28
C VAL A 258 -1.02 -8.32 27.76
N GLY A 259 -2.27 -8.44 27.32
CA GLY A 259 -3.34 -7.53 27.67
C GLY A 259 -3.23 -6.17 26.97
N THR A 260 -2.79 -6.17 25.70
CA THR A 260 -2.63 -4.98 24.85
C THR A 260 -3.06 -5.26 23.41
N PHE A 261 -3.30 -4.21 22.63
CA PHE A 261 -3.46 -4.33 21.18
C PHE A 261 -2.09 -4.45 20.49
N ASP A 262 -1.97 -5.44 19.62
CA ASP A 262 -0.79 -5.66 18.79
C ASP A 262 -1.11 -5.37 17.31
N SER A 263 -0.10 -4.90 16.58
CA SER A 263 -0.21 -4.68 15.14
C SER A 263 -0.17 -6.02 14.41
N LEU A 264 -1.10 -6.21 13.47
CA LEU A 264 -1.11 -7.38 12.58
C LEU A 264 -0.33 -7.14 11.28
N ASN A 265 0.18 -5.94 11.02
CA ASN A 265 0.91 -5.63 9.80
C ASN A 265 2.43 -5.69 10.01
N THR A 266 3.17 -6.37 9.12
CA THR A 266 4.62 -6.54 9.27
C THR A 266 5.47 -5.36 8.78
N GLY A 267 4.83 -4.31 8.27
CA GLY A 267 5.49 -3.11 7.73
C GLY A 267 4.57 -1.90 7.74
N GLN A 268 5.11 -0.72 7.41
CA GLN A 268 4.33 0.50 7.38
C GLN A 268 3.33 0.52 6.21
N MET A 269 2.06 0.72 6.54
CA MET A 269 1.00 1.02 5.60
C MET A 269 0.95 2.52 5.39
N LEU A 270 1.53 3.01 4.30
CA LEU A 270 1.60 4.44 4.01
C LEU A 270 0.86 4.79 2.72
N SER A 271 -0.07 5.73 2.81
CA SER A 271 -0.71 6.36 1.66
C SER A 271 -0.27 7.83 1.54
N ILE A 272 0.22 8.25 0.38
CA ILE A 272 0.64 9.64 0.13
C ILE A 272 -0.40 10.31 -0.78
N ASN A 273 -1.04 11.39 -0.33
CA ASN A 273 -2.12 12.08 -1.05
C ASN A 273 -3.25 11.16 -1.56
N GLY A 274 -3.39 9.98 -0.97
CA GLY A 274 -4.41 9.01 -1.36
C GLY A 274 -5.29 8.63 -0.18
N ARG A 275 -5.82 7.42 -0.24
CA ARG A 275 -6.78 6.91 0.75
C ARG A 275 -6.51 5.45 1.07
N MET A 276 -7.01 5.04 2.22
CA MET A 276 -7.13 3.65 2.60
C MET A 276 -8.56 3.16 2.33
N GLY A 277 -8.69 1.87 2.02
CA GLY A 277 -9.97 1.16 1.99
C GLY A 277 -9.80 -0.27 2.48
N VAL A 278 -10.92 -0.90 2.81
CA VAL A 278 -11.00 -2.32 3.21
C VAL A 278 -12.00 -3.01 2.29
N VAL A 279 -11.60 -4.11 1.68
CA VAL A 279 -12.41 -4.84 0.68
C VAL A 279 -11.95 -6.29 0.59
N ASP A 280 -12.91 -7.20 0.38
CA ASP A 280 -12.67 -8.59 0.00
C ASP A 280 -12.51 -8.66 -1.53
N ILE A 281 -11.28 -8.74 -2.02
CA ILE A 281 -10.92 -8.66 -3.44
C ILE A 281 -11.14 -10.00 -4.14
N ASP A 282 -10.82 -11.12 -3.48
CA ASP A 282 -10.90 -12.46 -4.06
C ASP A 282 -12.09 -13.29 -3.55
N SER A 283 -12.95 -12.69 -2.70
CA SER A 283 -14.17 -13.29 -2.17
C SER A 283 -13.93 -14.53 -1.33
N ASP A 284 -12.80 -14.60 -0.61
CA ASP A 284 -12.47 -15.71 0.27
C ASP A 284 -12.97 -15.51 1.73
N GLY A 285 -13.52 -14.33 2.04
CA GLY A 285 -14.04 -13.95 3.34
C GLY A 285 -13.00 -13.32 4.28
N ILE A 286 -11.74 -13.25 3.88
CA ILE A 286 -10.72 -12.40 4.46
C ILE A 286 -10.81 -11.03 3.77
N LEU A 287 -10.48 -9.97 4.51
CA LEU A 287 -10.53 -8.61 3.98
C LEU A 287 -9.12 -8.08 3.75
N GLU A 288 -8.87 -7.52 2.57
CA GLU A 288 -7.63 -6.85 2.24
C GLU A 288 -7.69 -5.36 2.57
N ILE A 289 -6.53 -4.78 2.83
CA ILE A 289 -6.35 -3.34 2.95
C ILE A 289 -5.80 -2.81 1.64
N THR A 290 -6.49 -1.84 1.05
CA THR A 290 -6.06 -1.13 -0.15
C THR A 290 -5.54 0.26 0.21
N LEU A 291 -4.38 0.64 -0.29
CA LEU A 291 -3.81 1.98 -0.12
C LEU A 291 -3.53 2.59 -1.48
N SER A 292 -4.27 3.63 -1.86
CA SER A 292 -3.87 4.43 -3.03
C SER A 292 -2.84 5.48 -2.62
N SER A 293 -1.87 5.75 -3.48
CA SER A 293 -0.82 6.75 -3.26
C SER A 293 -0.55 7.53 -4.53
N TYR A 294 -0.50 8.85 -4.41
CA TYR A 294 -0.22 9.84 -5.46
C TYR A 294 0.90 10.78 -5.00
N PRO A 295 2.15 10.29 -4.87
CA PRO A 295 3.26 11.12 -4.42
C PRO A 295 3.52 12.25 -5.43
N PRO A 296 3.85 13.48 -4.96
CA PRO A 296 4.15 14.59 -5.86
C PRO A 296 5.49 14.40 -6.58
N GLY A 297 5.55 14.80 -7.86
CA GLY A 297 6.78 14.88 -8.63
C GLY A 297 7.62 16.10 -8.26
N SER A 298 8.94 15.99 -8.40
CA SER A 298 9.90 17.08 -8.17
C SER A 298 11.14 16.89 -9.05
N ALA A 299 12.03 17.86 -9.11
CA ALA A 299 13.31 17.68 -9.81
C ALA A 299 14.15 16.53 -9.22
N ALA A 300 14.04 16.25 -7.91
CA ALA A 300 14.78 15.19 -7.25
C ALA A 300 14.12 13.81 -7.41
N SER A 301 12.79 13.72 -7.30
CA SER A 301 12.05 12.46 -7.46
C SER A 301 11.82 12.09 -8.92
N GLY A 302 11.77 13.08 -9.81
CA GLY A 302 11.31 12.95 -11.20
C GLY A 302 9.79 12.78 -11.32
N PRO A 303 9.30 12.28 -12.46
CA PRO A 303 7.88 12.00 -12.64
C PRO A 303 7.50 10.84 -11.73
N THR A 304 6.50 11.07 -10.87
CA THR A 304 5.92 10.04 -10.02
C THR A 304 4.72 9.38 -10.69
N ARG A 305 4.41 8.16 -10.28
CA ARG A 305 3.25 7.40 -10.73
C ARG A 305 2.42 7.04 -9.51
N GLY A 306 1.10 7.11 -9.65
CA GLY A 306 0.20 6.63 -8.62
C GLY A 306 0.36 5.11 -8.45
N THR A 307 0.04 4.62 -7.26
CA THR A 307 0.09 3.19 -6.94
C THR A 307 -1.09 2.82 -6.05
N VAL A 308 -1.53 1.57 -6.16
CA VAL A 308 -2.42 0.91 -5.22
C VAL A 308 -1.67 -0.26 -4.60
N ASP A 309 -1.46 -0.19 -3.30
CA ASP A 309 -0.93 -1.30 -2.52
C ASP A 309 -2.09 -2.12 -1.97
N VAL A 310 -1.99 -3.44 -2.07
CA VAL A 310 -2.91 -4.38 -1.46
C VAL A 310 -2.15 -5.18 -0.41
N TRP A 311 -2.66 -5.12 0.82
CA TRP A 311 -2.15 -5.88 1.94
C TRP A 311 -3.10 -7.01 2.27
N ASP A 312 -2.53 -8.21 2.38
CA ASP A 312 -3.28 -9.47 2.48
C ASP A 312 -2.75 -10.33 3.63
N TRP A 313 -3.60 -11.20 4.15
CA TRP A 313 -3.37 -12.07 5.28
C TRP A 313 -2.60 -13.34 4.91
N THR A 314 -1.42 -13.49 5.50
CA THR A 314 -0.57 -14.68 5.32
C THR A 314 -0.99 -15.89 6.17
N GLY A 315 -2.09 -15.79 6.91
CA GLY A 315 -2.42 -16.74 7.99
C GLY A 315 -1.86 -16.35 9.36
N SER A 316 -1.01 -15.32 9.44
CA SER A 316 -0.46 -14.82 10.72
C SER A 316 -0.34 -13.31 10.81
N ASN A 317 -0.04 -12.65 9.69
CA ASN A 317 0.10 -11.19 9.61
C ASN A 317 -0.35 -10.70 8.23
N TYR A 318 -0.73 -9.43 8.16
CA TYR A 318 -0.91 -8.69 6.93
C TYR A 318 0.43 -8.23 6.36
N VAL A 319 0.67 -8.58 5.10
CA VAL A 319 1.89 -8.21 4.36
C VAL A 319 1.51 -7.51 3.06
N LEU A 320 2.41 -6.68 2.52
CA LEU A 320 2.23 -6.13 1.19
C LEU A 320 2.28 -7.26 0.16
N ALA A 321 1.10 -7.66 -0.34
CA ALA A 321 0.97 -8.75 -1.29
C ALA A 321 1.26 -8.29 -2.71
N ILE A 322 0.72 -7.12 -3.09
CA ILE A 322 0.95 -6.55 -4.40
C ILE A 322 0.94 -5.02 -4.37
N ARG A 323 1.78 -4.43 -5.22
CA ARG A 323 1.75 -3.01 -5.57
C ARG A 323 1.44 -2.88 -7.05
N VAL A 324 0.29 -2.29 -7.36
CA VAL A 324 -0.17 -2.05 -8.73
C VAL A 324 0.05 -0.58 -9.07
N PRO A 325 0.93 -0.24 -10.03
CA PRO A 325 1.04 1.13 -10.49
C PRO A 325 -0.19 1.52 -11.33
N ASP A 326 -0.58 2.79 -11.25
CA ASP A 326 -1.63 3.39 -12.11
C ASP A 326 -1.25 3.30 -13.60
N GLU A 327 -2.07 3.73 -14.54
CA GLU A 327 -1.66 3.78 -15.94
C GLU A 327 -0.45 4.70 -16.18
N SER A 328 0.40 4.33 -17.15
CA SER A 328 1.58 5.09 -17.53
C SER A 328 1.19 6.38 -18.26
N ARG A 329 1.40 7.53 -17.60
CA ARG A 329 1.19 8.85 -18.21
C ARG A 329 2.45 9.43 -18.85
N TYR A 330 3.62 9.10 -18.33
CA TYR A 330 4.91 9.58 -18.81
C TYR A 330 5.58 8.54 -19.69
N ARG A 331 6.31 9.00 -20.71
CA ARG A 331 7.00 8.12 -21.66
C ARG A 331 8.00 7.19 -20.98
N ILE A 332 8.72 7.68 -19.97
CA ILE A 332 9.65 6.88 -19.16
C ILE A 332 8.95 5.74 -18.40
N HIS A 333 7.72 5.94 -17.91
CA HIS A 333 6.97 4.87 -17.22
C HIS A 333 6.53 3.79 -18.20
N THR A 334 6.13 4.17 -19.42
CA THR A 334 5.82 3.20 -20.48
C THR A 334 7.05 2.36 -20.85
N LEU A 335 8.24 2.98 -20.87
CA LEU A 335 9.50 2.26 -21.07
C LEU A 335 9.77 1.26 -19.93
N HIS A 336 9.53 1.65 -18.68
CA HIS A 336 9.69 0.74 -17.54
C HIS A 336 8.74 -0.44 -17.61
N ASP A 337 7.48 -0.21 -18.00
CA ASP A 337 6.49 -1.26 -18.18
C ASP A 337 6.94 -2.23 -19.28
N ALA A 338 7.37 -1.71 -20.44
CA ALA A 338 7.89 -2.54 -21.54
C ALA A 338 9.13 -3.36 -21.15
N ASP A 339 10.05 -2.77 -20.38
CA ASP A 339 11.21 -3.48 -19.85
C ASP A 339 10.81 -4.58 -18.85
N ASN A 340 9.78 -4.38 -18.03
CA ASN A 340 9.27 -5.42 -17.12
C ASN A 340 8.67 -6.59 -17.92
N GLU A 341 7.92 -6.32 -18.99
CA GLU A 341 7.43 -7.35 -19.90
C GLU A 341 8.58 -8.12 -20.57
N LEU A 342 9.64 -7.41 -20.96
CA LEU A 342 10.84 -8.04 -21.54
C LEU A 342 11.52 -9.01 -20.55
N LEU A 343 11.65 -8.60 -19.28
CA LEU A 343 12.23 -9.42 -18.21
C LEU A 343 11.37 -10.64 -17.89
N ASN A 344 10.05 -10.53 -18.03
CA ASN A 344 9.10 -11.62 -17.85
C ASN A 344 8.95 -12.53 -19.09
N ASP A 345 9.80 -12.36 -20.11
CA ASP A 345 9.76 -13.09 -21.39
C ASP A 345 8.45 -12.90 -22.19
N ASN A 346 7.65 -11.88 -21.84
CA ASN A 346 6.45 -11.48 -22.57
C ASN A 346 6.84 -10.61 -23.78
N LEU A 347 7.62 -11.18 -24.70
CA LEU A 347 8.28 -10.44 -25.78
C LEU A 347 7.31 -9.64 -26.67
N ARG A 348 6.09 -10.12 -26.88
CA ARG A 348 5.08 -9.38 -27.67
C ARG A 348 4.59 -8.13 -26.95
N ALA A 349 4.20 -8.26 -25.67
CA ALA A 349 3.77 -7.11 -24.87
C ALA A 349 4.91 -6.09 -24.68
N ALA A 350 6.14 -6.57 -24.51
CA ALA A 350 7.32 -5.72 -24.48
C ALA A 350 7.47 -4.91 -25.76
N ILE A 351 7.35 -5.54 -26.94
CA ILE A 351 7.43 -4.88 -28.24
C ILE A 351 6.32 -3.83 -28.41
N ASP A 352 5.07 -4.16 -28.07
CA ASP A 352 3.95 -3.21 -28.13
C ASP A 352 4.22 -1.99 -27.22
N GLY A 353 4.76 -2.23 -26.03
CA GLY A 353 5.18 -1.16 -25.10
C GLY A 353 6.31 -0.29 -25.66
N TYR A 354 7.34 -0.88 -26.27
CA TYR A 354 8.42 -0.12 -26.91
C TYR A 354 7.94 0.67 -28.13
N GLU A 355 6.98 0.15 -28.90
CA GLU A 355 6.32 0.90 -29.99
C GLU A 355 5.56 2.11 -29.43
N ALA A 356 4.84 1.96 -28.30
CA ALA A 356 4.20 3.07 -27.62
C ALA A 356 5.21 4.12 -27.11
N VAL A 357 6.36 3.70 -26.58
CA VAL A 357 7.45 4.62 -26.21
C VAL A 357 8.01 5.35 -27.43
N ARG A 358 8.13 4.68 -28.56
CA ARG A 358 8.72 5.22 -29.79
C ARG A 358 7.80 6.23 -30.48
N ASP A 359 6.53 5.88 -30.64
CA ASP A 359 5.60 6.56 -31.55
C ASP A 359 4.30 7.04 -30.87
N GLY A 360 4.10 6.76 -29.58
CA GLY A 360 2.89 7.19 -28.85
C GLY A 360 2.82 8.70 -28.65
N GLU A 361 1.75 9.33 -29.13
CA GLU A 361 1.56 10.79 -29.07
C GLU A 361 0.97 11.28 -27.73
N ASN A 362 0.30 10.41 -26.98
CA ASN A 362 -0.41 10.78 -25.75
C ASN A 362 0.44 10.70 -24.46
N LEU A 363 1.73 10.37 -24.59
CA LEU A 363 2.64 10.24 -23.45
C LEU A 363 3.32 11.57 -23.17
N PHE A 364 3.20 12.04 -21.93
CA PHE A 364 3.84 13.28 -21.51
C PHE A 364 5.36 13.11 -21.44
N PRO A 365 6.15 14.08 -21.92
CA PRO A 365 7.54 14.20 -21.53
C PRO A 365 7.64 14.70 -20.09
N TRP A 366 8.79 14.49 -19.46
CA TRP A 366 9.16 15.12 -18.21
C TRP A 366 9.90 16.44 -18.49
N SER A 367 11.19 16.52 -18.15
CA SER A 367 12.03 17.70 -18.35
C SER A 367 13.48 17.36 -18.69
N VAL A 368 13.74 16.11 -19.09
CA VAL A 368 15.08 15.67 -19.47
C VAL A 368 15.41 16.17 -20.88
N PRO A 369 16.59 16.77 -21.12
CA PRO A 369 16.98 17.23 -22.46
C PRO A 369 16.98 16.10 -23.50
N ASN A 370 16.42 16.38 -24.68
CA ASN A 370 16.31 15.44 -25.79
C ASN A 370 15.62 14.11 -25.39
N GLU A 371 14.66 14.18 -24.47
CA GLU A 371 14.00 12.99 -23.93
C GLU A 371 13.36 12.12 -25.01
N ALA A 372 12.60 12.76 -25.90
CA ALA A 372 11.86 12.05 -26.94
C ALA A 372 12.83 11.28 -27.85
N GLU A 373 13.90 11.92 -28.31
CA GLU A 373 14.91 11.33 -29.18
C GLU A 373 15.63 10.16 -28.51
N ASN A 374 16.06 10.34 -27.25
CA ASN A 374 16.78 9.31 -26.52
C ASN A 374 15.90 8.10 -26.17
N LEU A 375 14.70 8.31 -25.63
CA LEU A 375 13.78 7.22 -25.30
C LEU A 375 13.32 6.48 -26.56
N ARG A 376 13.08 7.22 -27.66
CA ARG A 376 12.76 6.63 -28.96
C ARG A 376 13.89 5.74 -29.48
N ALA A 377 15.14 6.22 -29.42
CA ALA A 377 16.30 5.45 -29.83
C ALA A 377 16.51 4.20 -28.95
N PHE A 378 16.41 4.35 -27.62
CA PHE A 378 16.56 3.22 -26.70
C PHE A 378 15.45 2.18 -26.87
N ALA A 379 14.18 2.59 -26.98
CA ALA A 379 13.07 1.68 -27.26
C ALA A 379 13.25 0.95 -28.60
N THR A 380 13.72 1.65 -29.63
CA THR A 380 14.00 1.03 -30.93
C THR A 380 15.14 0.00 -30.81
N PHE A 381 16.19 0.29 -30.04
CA PHE A 381 17.23 -0.70 -29.72
C PHE A 381 16.65 -1.91 -28.98
N ARG A 382 15.78 -1.72 -27.99
CA ARG A 382 15.08 -2.82 -27.31
C ARG A 382 14.24 -3.67 -28.25
N MET A 383 13.58 -3.07 -29.24
CA MET A 383 12.86 -3.81 -30.27
C MET A 383 13.80 -4.65 -31.14
N VAL A 384 14.98 -4.14 -31.51
CA VAL A 384 15.99 -4.92 -32.24
C VAL A 384 16.33 -6.20 -31.48
N THR A 385 16.58 -6.10 -30.18
CA THR A 385 16.97 -7.24 -29.36
C THR A 385 15.78 -8.17 -29.09
N ALA A 386 14.59 -7.64 -28.83
CA ALA A 386 13.37 -8.43 -28.61
C ALA A 386 12.95 -9.24 -29.85
N TYR A 387 12.96 -8.64 -31.04
CA TYR A 387 12.68 -9.36 -32.30
C TYR A 387 13.75 -10.42 -32.61
N ALA A 388 15.01 -10.17 -32.26
CA ALA A 388 16.07 -11.17 -32.39
C ALA A 388 15.81 -12.38 -31.48
N ARG A 389 15.40 -12.15 -30.22
CA ARG A 389 15.02 -13.21 -29.28
C ARG A 389 13.76 -13.98 -29.71
N LEU A 390 12.81 -13.33 -30.36
CA LEU A 390 11.67 -13.98 -31.02
C LEU A 390 12.05 -14.82 -32.26
N GLY A 391 13.31 -14.79 -32.70
CA GLY A 391 13.76 -15.45 -33.93
C GLY A 391 13.37 -14.72 -35.22
N ASN A 392 12.89 -13.48 -35.13
CA ASN A 392 12.50 -12.67 -36.28
C ASN A 392 13.63 -11.70 -36.68
N SER A 393 14.68 -12.27 -37.29
CA SER A 393 15.86 -11.51 -37.73
C SER A 393 15.54 -10.44 -38.78
N ASN A 394 14.50 -10.63 -39.59
CA ASN A 394 14.06 -9.64 -40.58
C ASN A 394 13.49 -8.39 -39.93
N ARG A 395 12.59 -8.54 -38.93
CA ARG A 395 12.07 -7.40 -38.16
C ARG A 395 13.15 -6.75 -37.32
N SER A 396 14.02 -7.55 -36.69
CA SER A 396 15.18 -7.04 -35.95
C SER A 396 16.07 -6.15 -36.83
N ARG A 397 16.40 -6.60 -38.06
CA ARG A 397 17.13 -5.79 -39.05
C ARG A 397 16.38 -4.52 -39.45
N GLN A 398 15.08 -4.62 -39.70
CA GLN A 398 14.27 -3.45 -40.08
C GLN A 398 14.36 -2.35 -39.01
N PHE A 399 14.19 -2.69 -37.73
CA PHE A 399 14.30 -1.72 -36.65
C PHE A 399 15.73 -1.22 -36.43
N LEU A 400 16.74 -2.05 -36.71
CA LEU A 400 18.13 -1.61 -36.70
C LEU A 400 18.40 -0.56 -37.77
N ASP A 401 17.92 -0.79 -38.99
CA ASP A 401 18.08 0.16 -40.10
C ASP A 401 17.41 1.50 -39.77
N SER A 402 16.19 1.46 -39.20
CA SER A 402 15.52 2.66 -38.68
C SER A 402 16.33 3.35 -37.60
N LEU A 403 16.78 2.60 -36.59
CA LEU A 403 17.58 3.12 -35.47
C LEU A 403 18.83 3.85 -35.96
N ILE A 404 19.59 3.26 -36.89
CA ILE A 404 20.80 3.85 -37.47
C ILE A 404 20.46 5.08 -38.30
N SER A 405 19.42 5.02 -39.15
CA SER A 405 19.06 6.13 -40.03
C SER A 405 18.60 7.38 -39.29
N GLU A 406 17.91 7.19 -38.17
CA GLU A 406 17.33 8.26 -37.36
C GLU A 406 18.31 8.83 -36.33
N ASN A 407 19.37 8.09 -36.01
CA ASN A 407 20.34 8.45 -34.99
C ASN A 407 21.79 8.42 -35.53
N PRO A 408 22.14 9.31 -36.47
CA PRO A 408 23.51 9.45 -36.95
C PRO A 408 24.46 9.88 -35.82
N GLU A 409 25.76 9.70 -36.00
CA GLU A 409 26.76 10.08 -34.99
C GLU A 409 26.63 11.57 -34.60
N GLY A 410 26.67 11.84 -33.30
CA GLY A 410 26.43 13.18 -32.74
C GLY A 410 24.96 13.52 -32.45
N SER A 411 24.00 12.68 -32.88
CA SER A 411 22.60 12.79 -32.44
C SER A 411 22.44 12.28 -30.99
N PRO A 412 21.37 12.68 -30.27
CA PRO A 412 21.12 12.21 -28.91
C PRO A 412 21.10 10.67 -28.78
N GLY A 413 20.46 9.96 -29.72
CA GLY A 413 20.34 8.50 -29.70
C GLY A 413 21.50 7.72 -30.33
N ALA A 414 22.60 8.38 -30.75
CA ALA A 414 23.69 7.74 -31.49
C ALA A 414 24.32 6.54 -30.76
N VAL A 415 24.41 6.61 -29.43
CA VAL A 415 24.94 5.52 -28.60
C VAL A 415 24.12 4.24 -28.75
N TYR A 416 22.79 4.34 -28.77
CA TYR A 416 21.90 3.19 -28.91
C TYR A 416 21.96 2.60 -30.32
N ALA A 417 22.17 3.43 -31.35
CA ALA A 417 22.42 2.94 -32.71
C ALA A 417 23.73 2.15 -32.81
N ALA A 418 24.81 2.63 -32.18
CA ALA A 418 26.07 1.89 -32.09
C ALA A 418 25.91 0.56 -31.34
N MET A 419 25.16 0.55 -30.24
CA MET A 419 24.83 -0.67 -29.50
C MET A 419 24.02 -1.66 -30.36
N GLY A 420 22.99 -1.20 -31.06
CA GLY A 420 22.17 -2.03 -31.94
C GLY A 420 22.97 -2.68 -33.06
N ARG A 421 23.91 -1.94 -33.65
CA ARG A 421 24.81 -2.47 -34.68
C ARG A 421 25.71 -3.57 -34.12
N ALA A 422 26.38 -3.31 -32.99
CA ALA A 422 27.25 -4.28 -32.35
C ALA A 422 26.48 -5.56 -31.95
N PHE A 423 25.26 -5.40 -31.41
CA PHE A 423 24.38 -6.52 -31.10
C PHE A 423 24.10 -7.38 -32.33
N PHE A 424 23.60 -6.74 -33.39
CA PHE A 424 23.08 -7.46 -34.54
C PHE A 424 24.18 -8.15 -35.34
N ASP A 425 25.35 -7.51 -35.48
CA ASP A 425 26.51 -8.08 -36.18
C ASP A 425 26.94 -9.42 -35.53
N VAL A 426 26.98 -9.49 -34.20
CA VAL A 426 27.34 -10.73 -33.48
C VAL A 426 26.18 -11.74 -33.48
N PHE A 427 24.94 -11.26 -33.36
CA PHE A 427 23.75 -12.11 -33.41
C PHE A 427 23.68 -12.91 -34.72
N ILE A 428 23.84 -12.25 -35.87
CA ILE A 428 23.78 -12.92 -37.19
C ILE A 428 25.02 -13.77 -37.49
N ALA A 429 26.15 -13.51 -36.84
CA ALA A 429 27.37 -14.32 -36.94
C ALA A 429 27.30 -15.63 -36.14
N GLY A 430 26.16 -15.93 -35.51
CA GLY A 430 25.93 -17.15 -34.73
C GLY A 430 26.18 -17.01 -33.23
N GLY A 431 26.45 -15.80 -32.72
CA GLY A 431 26.62 -15.53 -31.29
C GLY A 431 25.32 -15.57 -30.48
N GLY A 432 24.15 -15.63 -31.15
CA GLY A 432 22.84 -15.60 -30.51
C GLY A 432 22.57 -14.29 -29.75
N SER A 433 21.45 -14.22 -29.03
CA SER A 433 21.05 -13.00 -28.31
C SER A 433 22.04 -12.63 -27.20
N SER A 434 22.60 -13.62 -26.50
CA SER A 434 23.56 -13.38 -25.42
C SER A 434 24.89 -12.81 -25.94
N GLY A 435 25.47 -13.39 -27.00
CA GLY A 435 26.67 -12.85 -27.63
C GLY A 435 26.45 -11.45 -28.22
N GLY A 436 25.29 -11.23 -28.84
CA GLY A 436 24.87 -9.89 -29.27
C GLY A 436 24.81 -8.91 -28.11
N CYS A 437 24.18 -9.28 -26.99
CA CYS A 437 24.10 -8.40 -25.82
C CYS A 437 25.47 -8.05 -25.26
N GLN A 438 26.39 -9.02 -25.12
CA GLN A 438 27.75 -8.75 -24.69
C GLN A 438 28.46 -7.72 -25.59
N ALA A 439 28.26 -7.79 -26.91
CA ALA A 439 28.84 -6.82 -27.84
C ALA A 439 28.24 -5.40 -27.65
N ALA A 440 26.90 -5.29 -27.49
CA ALA A 440 26.24 -4.03 -27.21
C ALA A 440 26.69 -3.41 -25.87
N LEU A 441 26.82 -4.23 -24.83
CA LEU A 441 27.30 -3.78 -23.52
C LEU A 441 28.76 -3.31 -23.58
N GLY A 442 29.59 -3.92 -24.44
CA GLY A 442 30.93 -3.43 -24.75
C GLY A 442 30.91 -1.99 -25.27
N VAL A 443 29.99 -1.67 -26.19
CA VAL A 443 29.80 -0.29 -26.67
C VAL A 443 29.38 0.64 -25.52
N ALA A 444 28.33 0.28 -24.77
CA ALA A 444 27.82 1.09 -23.67
C ALA A 444 28.86 1.35 -22.57
N SER A 445 29.75 0.39 -22.28
CA SER A 445 30.82 0.56 -21.29
C SER A 445 31.82 1.67 -21.63
N SER A 446 31.99 1.96 -22.93
CA SER A 446 32.86 3.03 -23.43
C SER A 446 32.13 4.36 -23.64
N ARG A 447 30.80 4.38 -23.49
CA ARG A 447 29.91 5.50 -23.80
C ARG A 447 28.93 5.74 -22.63
N PRO A 448 29.36 6.44 -21.57
CA PRO A 448 28.59 6.60 -20.34
C PRO A 448 27.23 7.28 -20.54
N GLU A 449 27.05 8.02 -21.65
CA GLU A 449 25.76 8.58 -22.06
C GLU A 449 24.65 7.55 -22.22
N ALA A 450 24.98 6.27 -22.48
CA ALA A 450 24.00 5.18 -22.54
C ALA A 450 23.24 4.99 -21.22
N LEU A 451 23.87 5.29 -20.08
CA LEU A 451 23.27 5.14 -18.74
C LEU A 451 22.87 6.46 -18.12
N SER A 452 23.68 7.51 -18.30
CA SER A 452 23.43 8.78 -17.60
C SER A 452 22.08 9.39 -17.97
N PHE A 453 21.66 9.25 -19.23
CA PHE A 453 20.34 9.70 -19.68
C PHE A 453 19.21 8.93 -18.99
N LEU A 454 19.22 7.59 -19.05
CA LEU A 454 18.17 6.76 -18.45
C LEU A 454 18.08 6.92 -16.92
N ASN A 455 19.19 7.30 -16.28
CA ASN A 455 19.27 7.58 -14.85
C ASN A 455 18.97 9.04 -14.46
N SER A 456 18.51 9.88 -15.39
CA SER A 456 18.20 11.30 -15.14
C SER A 456 16.78 11.56 -14.62
N TYR A 457 16.01 10.51 -14.33
CA TYR A 457 14.59 10.59 -13.94
C TYR A 457 14.34 10.59 -12.43
N GLY A 458 15.36 10.88 -11.62
CA GLY A 458 15.20 11.02 -10.17
C GLY A 458 14.97 9.70 -9.43
N TYR A 459 14.92 9.78 -8.09
CA TYR A 459 14.94 8.58 -7.24
C TYR A 459 13.63 7.77 -7.24
N ALA A 460 12.51 8.33 -7.75
CA ALA A 460 11.24 7.62 -7.81
C ALA A 460 11.09 6.77 -9.08
N ASN A 461 12.10 6.75 -9.94
CA ASN A 461 12.13 6.03 -11.20
C ASN A 461 13.21 4.94 -11.18
N ARG A 462 13.09 3.93 -12.04
CA ARG A 462 14.10 2.86 -12.17
C ARG A 462 15.46 3.49 -12.45
N SER A 463 16.48 3.05 -11.72
CA SER A 463 17.86 3.27 -12.10
C SER A 463 18.37 2.06 -12.88
N TYR A 464 19.00 2.34 -14.01
CA TYR A 464 19.59 1.36 -14.91
C TYR A 464 21.06 1.13 -14.58
N THR A 465 21.43 -0.13 -14.58
CA THR A 465 22.80 -0.63 -14.60
C THR A 465 23.19 -1.03 -16.03
N LEU A 466 24.49 -1.21 -16.28
CA LEU A 466 24.98 -1.59 -17.59
C LEU A 466 24.32 -2.87 -18.11
N ASN A 467 24.22 -3.92 -17.28
CA ASN A 467 23.66 -5.21 -17.67
C ASN A 467 22.17 -5.13 -18.04
N GLU A 468 21.43 -4.19 -17.44
CA GLU A 468 20.01 -4.00 -17.75
C GLU A 468 19.79 -3.40 -19.14
N LEU A 469 20.80 -2.79 -19.76
CA LEU A 469 20.68 -2.28 -21.13
C LEU A 469 20.51 -3.40 -22.17
N CYS A 470 20.92 -4.64 -21.89
CA CYS A 470 20.68 -5.79 -22.76
C CYS A 470 20.63 -7.10 -21.94
N PRO A 471 19.44 -7.50 -21.43
CA PRO A 471 19.30 -8.53 -20.40
C PRO A 471 19.13 -9.96 -20.96
N PHE A 472 19.92 -10.35 -21.99
CA PHE A 472 19.83 -11.67 -22.64
C PHE A 472 21.10 -12.52 -22.55
#